data_AF-F3ZTQ8-F1
#
_entry.id   AF-F3ZTQ8-F1
#
_cell.length_a   1.000
_cell.length_b   1.000
_cell.length_c   1.000
_cell.angle_alpha   90.00
_cell.angle_beta   90.00
_cell.angle_gamma   90.00
#
_symmetry.space_group_name_H-M   'P 1'
#
loop_
_entity.id
_entity.type
_entity.pdbx_description
1 polymer ?
#
loop_
_entity_poly.entity_id
_entity_poly.type
_entity_poly.pdbx_seq_one_letter_code
_entity_poly.pdbx_strand_id
1 'polypeptide(L)'
;MRTTRIKQREFKNSVAHSWALFALGGVSLLTGLWALFAPTAALTSGHLFFILSIILIGVLHYVYMRVTRTDVYEWSWGIAAAIFGVIIGLVMTSKECTQWNILSFYLAIWGFVQFFIMLTIISVIKNRKFVNWIIILVCAIAGLALSTTLIVNPIIASSKFIVSSLFIIYAMPHFYYAIQVNRVQVNISNN
;
A
#
# COMPACT_ATOMS: atom_id res chain seq x y z
N MET A 1 33.83 9.10 -5.97
CA MET A 1 33.58 9.74 -4.65
C MET A 1 32.27 10.52 -4.54
N ARG A 2 31.68 11.09 -5.62
CA ARG A 2 30.39 11.82 -5.54
C ARG A 2 29.18 10.89 -5.29
N THR A 3 29.20 9.68 -5.86
CA THR A 3 28.12 8.68 -5.80
C THR A 3 27.89 8.09 -4.41
N THR A 4 28.92 8.02 -3.56
CA THR A 4 28.80 7.47 -2.19
C THR A 4 28.15 8.46 -1.23
N ARG A 5 28.42 9.77 -1.37
CA ARG A 5 27.77 10.82 -0.54
C ARG A 5 26.29 11.00 -0.86
N ILE A 6 25.92 10.80 -2.13
CA ILE A 6 24.53 10.86 -2.60
C ILE A 6 23.73 9.73 -1.93
N LYS A 7 24.20 8.47 -2.02
CA LYS A 7 23.59 7.30 -1.37
C LYS A 7 23.41 7.46 0.16
N GLN A 8 24.34 8.12 0.85
CA GLN A 8 24.24 8.35 2.30
C GLN A 8 23.19 9.40 2.68
N ARG A 9 23.05 10.50 1.91
CA ARG A 9 21.98 11.49 2.14
C ARG A 9 20.60 10.91 1.86
N GLU A 10 20.50 10.06 0.85
CA GLU A 10 19.26 9.42 0.41
C GLU A 10 18.74 8.44 1.46
N PHE A 11 19.63 7.58 1.95
CA PHE A 11 19.32 6.69 3.06
C PHE A 11 18.84 7.48 4.29
N LYS A 12 19.51 8.59 4.63
CA LYS A 12 19.10 9.46 5.75
C LYS A 12 17.69 10.04 5.54
N ASN A 13 17.33 10.41 4.32
CA ASN A 13 16.01 10.95 3.98
C ASN A 13 14.91 9.88 4.03
N SER A 14 15.17 8.69 3.49
CA SER A 14 14.25 7.54 3.54
C SER A 14 13.88 7.21 4.99
N VAL A 15 14.87 7.23 5.88
CA VAL A 15 14.62 6.89 7.28
C VAL A 15 13.98 8.04 8.05
N ALA A 16 14.27 9.31 7.73
CA ALA A 16 13.54 10.45 8.30
C ALA A 16 12.05 10.47 7.92
N HIS A 17 11.66 9.81 6.83
CA HIS A 17 10.28 9.76 6.32
C HIS A 17 9.61 8.40 6.47
N SER A 18 10.21 7.50 7.27
CA SER A 18 9.62 6.19 7.60
C SER A 18 8.25 6.30 8.27
N TRP A 19 7.95 7.44 8.90
CA TRP A 19 6.64 7.75 9.46
C TRP A 19 5.51 7.63 8.42
N ALA A 20 5.77 7.95 7.15
CA ALA A 20 4.77 7.85 6.09
C ALA A 20 4.41 6.39 5.78
N LEU A 21 5.35 5.46 5.92
CA LEU A 21 5.10 4.02 5.77
C LEU A 21 4.30 3.46 6.94
N PHE A 22 4.58 3.92 8.17
CA PHE A 22 3.75 3.59 9.34
C PHE A 22 2.33 4.13 9.18
N ALA A 23 2.18 5.36 8.69
CA ALA A 23 0.87 5.94 8.41
C ALA A 23 0.12 5.14 7.31
N LEU A 24 0.81 4.76 6.23
CA LEU A 24 0.24 3.91 5.17
C LEU A 24 -0.25 2.56 5.70
N GLY A 25 0.60 1.87 6.45
CA GLY A 25 0.25 0.60 7.09
C GLY A 25 -0.91 0.79 8.08
N GLY A 26 -0.88 1.85 8.88
CA GLY A 26 -1.92 2.16 9.87
C GLY A 26 -3.29 2.42 9.24
N VAL A 27 -3.36 3.30 8.24
CA VAL A 27 -4.62 3.62 7.54
C VAL A 27 -5.17 2.37 6.86
N SER A 28 -4.30 1.59 6.20
CA SER A 28 -4.71 0.35 5.53
C SER A 28 -5.22 -0.69 6.53
N LEU A 29 -4.52 -0.89 7.65
CA LEU A 29 -4.92 -1.82 8.69
C LEU A 29 -6.24 -1.42 9.34
N LEU A 30 -6.40 -0.13 9.70
CA LEU A 30 -7.64 0.40 10.27
C LEU A 30 -8.81 0.21 9.30
N THR A 31 -8.57 0.45 8.00
CA THR A 31 -9.60 0.26 6.96
C THR A 31 -10.01 -1.21 6.84
N GLY A 32 -9.02 -2.12 6.84
CA GLY A 32 -9.28 -3.56 6.81
C GLY A 32 -10.03 -4.05 8.05
N LEU A 33 -9.61 -3.63 9.24
CA LEU A 33 -10.28 -4.01 10.49
C LEU A 33 -11.70 -3.46 10.57
N TRP A 34 -11.90 -2.19 10.20
CA TRP A 34 -13.23 -1.60 10.15
C TRP A 34 -14.16 -2.36 9.19
N ALA A 35 -13.67 -2.72 8.00
CA ALA A 35 -14.43 -3.50 7.02
C ALA A 35 -14.83 -4.89 7.54
N LEU A 36 -14.00 -5.50 8.39
CA LEU A 36 -14.25 -6.82 8.97
C LEU A 36 -15.39 -6.81 9.98
N PHE A 37 -15.44 -5.79 10.85
CA PHE A 37 -16.40 -5.70 11.95
C PHE A 37 -17.68 -4.93 11.58
N ALA A 38 -17.66 -4.11 10.54
CA ALA A 38 -18.83 -3.36 10.12
C ALA A 38 -19.96 -4.29 9.61
N PRO A 39 -21.24 -4.06 9.98
CA PRO A 39 -22.37 -4.78 9.41
C PRO A 39 -22.52 -4.50 7.89
N THR A 40 -23.16 -5.39 7.13
CA THR A 40 -23.19 -5.32 5.64
C THR A 40 -23.86 -4.04 5.18
N ALA A 41 -24.94 -3.67 5.84
CA ALA A 41 -25.63 -2.41 5.63
C ALA A 41 -24.74 -1.18 5.90
N ALA A 42 -23.82 -1.25 6.86
CA ALA A 42 -22.91 -0.16 7.17
C ALA A 42 -21.76 -0.01 6.16
N LEU A 43 -21.47 -1.03 5.34
CA LEU A 43 -20.48 -0.91 4.27
C LEU A 43 -21.00 -0.07 3.11
N THR A 44 -22.27 -0.27 2.74
CA THR A 44 -22.98 0.56 1.75
C THR A 44 -23.01 2.02 2.22
N SER A 45 -23.38 2.25 3.48
CA SER A 45 -23.43 3.60 4.05
C SER A 45 -22.05 4.20 4.32
N GLY A 46 -21.05 3.36 4.58
CA GLY A 46 -19.67 3.75 4.88
C GLY A 46 -18.74 3.76 3.67
N HIS A 47 -19.27 3.76 2.44
CA HIS A 47 -18.45 3.92 1.22
C HIS A 47 -17.57 5.17 1.27
N LEU A 48 -18.03 6.26 1.90
CA LEU A 48 -17.23 7.47 2.15
C LEU A 48 -15.96 7.19 2.93
N PHE A 49 -16.00 6.28 3.90
CA PHE A 49 -14.82 5.89 4.67
C PHE A 49 -13.79 5.20 3.79
N PHE A 50 -14.21 4.27 2.92
CA PHE A 50 -13.31 3.64 1.96
C PHE A 50 -12.70 4.64 0.97
N ILE A 51 -13.50 5.57 0.45
CA ILE A 51 -13.04 6.62 -0.46
C ILE A 51 -11.95 7.46 0.21
N LEU A 52 -12.22 7.96 1.41
CA LEU A 52 -11.27 8.77 2.18
C LEU A 52 -10.00 7.99 2.49
N SER A 53 -10.11 6.73 2.89
CA SER A 53 -8.96 5.86 3.14
C SER A 53 -8.10 5.66 1.88
N ILE A 54 -8.71 5.36 0.73
CA ILE A 54 -7.98 5.13 -0.53
C ILE A 54 -7.27 6.41 -1.00
N ILE A 55 -7.95 7.56 -0.93
CA ILE A 55 -7.33 8.86 -1.26
C ILE A 55 -6.17 9.14 -0.30
N LEU A 56 -6.38 8.94 1.01
CA LEU A 56 -5.35 9.18 2.02
C LEU A 56 -4.13 8.26 1.80
N ILE A 57 -4.36 6.97 1.52
CA ILE A 57 -3.29 6.02 1.16
C ILE A 57 -2.55 6.51 -0.09
N GLY A 58 -3.26 6.91 -1.14
CA GLY A 58 -2.66 7.44 -2.37
C GLY A 58 -1.78 8.67 -2.11
N VAL A 59 -2.29 9.63 -1.32
CA VAL A 59 -1.55 10.87 -0.98
C VAL A 59 -0.32 10.55 -0.13
N LEU A 60 -0.44 9.73 0.91
CA LEU A 60 0.69 9.33 1.76
C LEU A 60 1.76 8.59 0.95
N HIS A 61 1.34 7.70 0.04
CA HIS A 61 2.25 6.95 -0.82
C HIS A 61 2.97 7.88 -1.80
N TYR A 62 2.26 8.85 -2.38
CA TYR A 62 2.85 9.88 -3.23
C TYR A 62 3.91 10.70 -2.49
N VAL A 63 3.60 11.18 -1.28
CA VAL A 63 4.55 11.94 -0.44
C VAL A 63 5.79 11.10 -0.13
N TYR A 64 5.60 9.86 0.32
CA TYR A 64 6.70 8.95 0.66
C TYR A 64 7.62 8.71 -0.55
N MET A 65 7.03 8.40 -1.70
CA MET A 65 7.78 8.21 -2.94
C MET A 65 8.53 9.50 -3.28
N ARG A 66 7.85 10.65 -3.34
CA ARG A 66 8.49 11.93 -3.74
C ARG A 66 9.74 12.25 -2.92
N VAL A 67 9.75 11.92 -1.64
CA VAL A 67 10.92 12.15 -0.76
C VAL A 67 12.01 11.10 -0.94
N THR A 68 11.65 9.86 -1.26
CA THR A 68 12.58 8.72 -1.45
C THR A 68 13.08 8.60 -2.91
N ARG A 69 12.94 9.70 -3.68
CA ARG A 69 12.99 9.80 -5.16
C ARG A 69 14.12 9.09 -5.90
N THR A 70 15.27 8.87 -5.26
CA THR A 70 16.51 8.47 -5.92
C THR A 70 17.03 7.09 -5.49
N ASP A 71 16.38 6.44 -4.53
CA ASP A 71 16.82 5.15 -3.96
C ASP A 71 16.27 3.92 -4.71
N VAL A 72 15.21 4.08 -5.51
CA VAL A 72 14.46 2.97 -6.11
C VAL A 72 14.40 3.18 -7.63
N TYR A 73 15.05 2.30 -8.40
CA TYR A 73 15.04 2.33 -9.87
C TYR A 73 13.62 2.35 -10.47
N GLU A 74 12.63 1.89 -9.70
CA GLU A 74 11.22 1.81 -10.07
C GLU A 74 10.32 2.85 -9.38
N TRP A 75 10.93 3.91 -8.86
CA TRP A 75 10.25 5.00 -8.19
C TRP A 75 9.06 5.59 -8.99
N SER A 76 9.19 5.65 -10.32
CA SER A 76 8.14 6.12 -11.22
C SER A 76 6.87 5.26 -11.17
N TRP A 77 7.02 3.94 -11.03
CA TRP A 77 5.89 3.02 -10.90
C TRP A 77 5.18 3.21 -9.56
N GLY A 78 5.93 3.44 -8.48
CA GLY A 78 5.36 3.75 -7.17
C GLY A 78 4.47 5.00 -7.17
N ILE A 79 4.89 6.06 -7.86
CA ILE A 79 4.04 7.25 -8.04
C ILE A 79 2.84 6.97 -8.91
N ALA A 80 3.02 6.23 -10.00
CA ALA A 80 1.91 5.87 -10.87
C ALA A 80 0.84 5.11 -10.06
N ALA A 81 1.24 4.20 -9.17
CA ALA A 81 0.36 3.54 -8.20
C ALA A 81 -0.39 4.54 -7.31
N ALA A 82 0.33 5.52 -6.77
CA ALA A 82 -0.21 6.50 -5.85
C ALA A 82 -1.24 7.41 -6.53
N ILE A 83 -0.91 7.93 -7.71
CA ILE A 83 -1.83 8.73 -8.54
C ILE A 83 -3.04 7.89 -8.95
N PHE A 84 -2.82 6.65 -9.40
CA PHE A 84 -3.90 5.73 -9.73
C PHE A 84 -4.83 5.51 -8.53
N GLY A 85 -4.29 5.36 -7.33
CA GLY A 85 -5.08 5.26 -6.09
C GLY A 85 -5.94 6.49 -5.82
N VAL A 86 -5.39 7.69 -6.00
CA VAL A 86 -6.16 8.93 -5.85
C VAL A 86 -7.27 9.01 -6.90
N ILE A 87 -6.97 8.67 -8.17
CA ILE A 87 -7.96 8.68 -9.26
C ILE A 87 -9.09 7.68 -8.96
N ILE A 88 -8.76 6.45 -8.55
CA ILE A 88 -9.77 5.45 -8.18
C ILE A 88 -10.64 5.95 -7.03
N GLY A 89 -10.03 6.51 -5.98
CA GLY A 89 -10.77 7.11 -4.87
C GLY A 89 -11.74 8.22 -5.33
N LEU A 90 -11.31 9.07 -6.26
CA LEU A 90 -12.18 10.10 -6.85
C LEU A 90 -13.30 9.49 -7.69
N VAL A 91 -13.03 8.48 -8.51
CA VAL A 91 -14.06 7.77 -9.31
C VAL A 91 -15.11 7.13 -8.40
N MET A 92 -14.69 6.62 -7.25
CA MET A 92 -15.57 6.02 -6.25
C MET A 92 -16.53 7.02 -5.59
N THR A 93 -16.37 8.34 -5.79
CA THR A 93 -17.34 9.35 -5.32
C THR A 93 -18.62 9.41 -6.15
N SER A 94 -18.64 8.74 -7.31
CA SER A 94 -19.82 8.67 -8.16
C SER A 94 -21.01 8.01 -7.45
N LYS A 95 -22.24 8.47 -7.73
CA LYS A 95 -23.47 7.93 -7.11
C LYS A 95 -23.61 6.41 -7.26
N GLU A 96 -23.12 5.85 -8.36
CA GLU A 96 -23.19 4.42 -8.67
C GLU A 96 -22.34 3.56 -7.71
N CYS A 97 -21.30 4.14 -7.09
CA CYS A 97 -20.43 3.45 -6.14
C CYS A 97 -21.02 3.28 -4.74
N THR A 98 -22.27 3.72 -4.51
CA THR A 98 -22.99 3.38 -3.26
C THR A 98 -23.29 1.89 -3.18
N GLN A 99 -23.36 1.17 -4.31
CA GLN A 99 -23.57 -0.27 -4.29
C GLN A 99 -22.29 -1.00 -3.89
N TRP A 100 -22.38 -1.85 -2.87
CA TRP A 100 -21.25 -2.61 -2.33
C TRP A 100 -20.52 -3.45 -3.39
N ASN A 101 -21.23 -4.05 -4.35
CA ASN A 101 -20.62 -4.86 -5.41
C ASN A 101 -19.71 -4.02 -6.31
N ILE A 102 -20.15 -2.82 -6.68
CA ILE A 102 -19.40 -1.89 -7.52
C ILE A 102 -18.19 -1.36 -6.74
N LEU A 103 -18.38 -1.01 -5.45
CA LEU A 103 -17.31 -0.56 -4.57
C LEU A 103 -16.20 -1.60 -4.42
N SER A 104 -16.56 -2.86 -4.15
CA SER A 104 -15.62 -3.97 -4.04
C SER A 104 -14.81 -4.19 -5.32
N PHE A 105 -15.42 -4.00 -6.49
CA PHE A 105 -14.74 -4.13 -7.78
C PHE A 105 -13.64 -3.06 -7.96
N TYR A 106 -13.94 -1.80 -7.64
CA TYR A 106 -12.93 -0.74 -7.67
C TYR A 106 -11.78 -0.99 -6.68
N LEU A 107 -12.10 -1.46 -5.47
CA LEU A 107 -11.09 -1.83 -4.47
C LEU A 107 -10.19 -2.98 -4.95
N ALA A 108 -10.76 -3.94 -5.69
CA ALA A 108 -10.01 -5.05 -6.27
C ALA A 108 -9.02 -4.59 -7.35
N ILE A 109 -9.45 -3.71 -8.25
CA ILE A 109 -8.58 -3.13 -9.29
C ILE A 109 -7.46 -2.32 -8.64
N TRP A 110 -7.80 -1.49 -7.65
CA TRP A 110 -6.81 -0.74 -6.89
C TRP A 110 -5.78 -1.65 -6.23
N GLY A 111 -6.24 -2.68 -5.50
CA GLY A 111 -5.38 -3.66 -4.85
C GLY A 111 -4.47 -4.37 -5.85
N PHE A 112 -5.01 -4.79 -7.00
CA PHE A 112 -4.25 -5.46 -8.05
C PHE A 112 -3.05 -4.61 -8.50
N VAL A 113 -3.27 -3.33 -8.80
CA VAL A 113 -2.20 -2.41 -9.23
C VAL A 113 -1.17 -2.22 -8.11
N GLN A 114 -1.61 -2.07 -6.87
CA GLN A 114 -0.71 -1.89 -5.72
C GLN A 114 0.19 -3.11 -5.50
N PHE A 115 -0.36 -4.32 -5.51
CA PHE A 115 0.42 -5.53 -5.31
C PHE A 115 1.32 -5.86 -6.51
N PHE A 116 0.88 -5.55 -7.72
CA PHE A 116 1.72 -5.67 -8.91
C PHE A 116 2.98 -4.80 -8.79
N ILE A 117 2.83 -3.55 -8.35
CA ILE A 117 3.97 -2.63 -8.16
C ILE A 117 4.84 -3.07 -6.98
N MET A 118 4.25 -3.70 -5.96
CA MET A 118 5.04 -4.31 -4.89
C MET A 118 5.94 -5.44 -5.39
N LEU A 119 5.52 -6.23 -6.40
CA LEU A 119 6.37 -7.24 -7.04
C LEU A 119 7.58 -6.63 -7.75
N THR A 120 7.38 -5.49 -8.41
CA THR A 120 8.48 -4.82 -9.09
C THR A 120 9.51 -4.33 -8.04
N ILE A 121 9.04 -3.69 -6.95
CA ILE A 121 9.89 -3.16 -5.88
C ILE A 121 10.78 -4.24 -5.23
N ILE A 122 10.29 -5.49 -5.13
CA ILE A 122 11.06 -6.63 -4.61
C ILE A 122 12.35 -6.86 -5.41
N SER A 123 12.33 -6.64 -6.73
CA SER A 123 13.52 -6.77 -7.58
C SER A 123 14.64 -5.80 -7.21
N VAL A 124 14.29 -4.67 -6.60
CA VAL A 124 15.26 -3.70 -6.05
C VAL A 124 15.69 -4.09 -4.64
N ILE A 125 14.74 -4.52 -3.81
CA ILE A 125 14.98 -4.86 -2.40
C ILE A 125 15.81 -6.14 -2.25
N LYS A 126 15.68 -7.13 -3.15
CA LYS A 126 16.46 -8.39 -3.10
C LYS A 126 17.97 -8.17 -3.08
N ASN A 127 18.43 -7.06 -3.67
CA ASN A 127 19.84 -6.70 -3.72
C ASN A 127 20.32 -5.97 -2.44
N ARG A 128 19.41 -5.65 -1.51
CA ARG A 128 19.70 -4.99 -0.23
C ARG A 128 19.77 -6.04 0.88
N LYS A 129 20.90 -6.11 1.59
CA LYS A 129 21.15 -7.12 2.65
C LYS A 129 20.24 -7.01 3.89
N PHE A 130 19.58 -5.87 4.09
CA PHE A 130 18.91 -5.53 5.35
C PHE A 130 17.42 -5.84 5.38
N VAL A 131 16.82 -6.23 4.25
CA VAL A 131 15.38 -6.42 4.12
C VAL A 131 15.05 -7.84 3.72
N ASN A 132 14.26 -8.56 4.53
CA ASN A 132 13.70 -9.84 4.12
C ASN A 132 12.64 -9.63 3.03
N TRP A 133 13.07 -9.77 1.79
CA TRP A 133 12.24 -9.62 0.60
C TRP A 133 11.19 -10.74 0.47
N ILE A 134 11.39 -11.90 1.10
CA ILE A 134 10.50 -13.07 0.99
C ILE A 134 9.14 -12.77 1.60
N ILE A 135 9.09 -12.09 2.76
CA ILE A 135 7.82 -11.73 3.42
C ILE A 135 7.01 -10.79 2.54
N ILE A 136 7.68 -9.81 1.93
CA ILE A 136 7.05 -8.85 1.01
C ILE A 136 6.52 -9.58 -0.24
N LEU A 137 7.28 -10.55 -0.76
CA LEU A 137 6.90 -11.38 -1.90
C LEU A 137 5.67 -12.23 -1.62
N VAL A 138 5.63 -12.91 -0.49
CA VAL A 138 4.47 -13.72 -0.10
C VAL A 138 3.22 -12.83 0.03
N CYS A 139 3.34 -11.66 0.66
CA CYS A 139 2.21 -10.72 0.76
C CYS A 139 1.76 -10.21 -0.61
N ALA A 140 2.69 -9.88 -1.52
CA ALA A 140 2.37 -9.39 -2.84
C ALA A 140 1.65 -10.45 -3.70
N ILE A 141 2.12 -11.70 -3.68
CA ILE A 141 1.48 -12.82 -4.39
C ILE A 141 0.10 -13.12 -3.79
N ALA A 142 -0.01 -13.16 -2.45
CA ALA A 142 -1.29 -13.38 -1.77
C ALA A 142 -2.30 -12.26 -2.09
N GLY A 143 -1.85 -11.00 -2.05
CA GLY A 143 -2.67 -9.84 -2.40
C GLY A 143 -3.13 -9.84 -3.86
N LEU A 144 -2.26 -10.24 -4.80
CA LEU A 144 -2.63 -10.41 -6.21
C LEU A 144 -3.66 -11.52 -6.42
N ALA A 145 -3.47 -12.68 -5.76
CA ALA A 145 -4.41 -13.79 -5.84
C ALA A 145 -5.80 -13.38 -5.32
N LEU A 146 -5.86 -12.67 -4.19
CA LEU A 146 -7.11 -12.12 -3.69
C LEU A 146 -7.71 -11.11 -4.67
N SER A 147 -6.96 -10.11 -5.09
CA SER A 147 -7.42 -9.09 -6.05
C SER A 147 -8.01 -9.71 -7.32
N THR A 148 -7.33 -10.72 -7.87
CA THR A 148 -7.79 -11.44 -9.07
C THR A 148 -9.09 -12.19 -8.79
N THR A 149 -9.23 -12.80 -7.62
CA THR A 149 -10.47 -13.49 -7.20
C THR A 149 -11.65 -12.53 -7.12
N LEU A 150 -11.46 -11.33 -6.58
CA LEU A 150 -12.51 -10.30 -6.57
C LEU A 150 -12.88 -9.84 -7.99
N ILE A 151 -11.91 -9.71 -8.91
CA ILE A 151 -12.18 -9.27 -10.28
C ILE A 151 -12.95 -10.33 -11.06
N VAL A 152 -12.58 -11.61 -10.92
CA VAL A 152 -13.18 -12.72 -11.68
C VAL A 152 -14.58 -13.05 -11.19
N ASN A 153 -14.83 -12.98 -9.88
CA ASN A 153 -16.12 -13.35 -9.31
C ASN A 153 -16.71 -12.23 -8.44
N PRO A 154 -17.65 -11.44 -8.97
CA PRO A 154 -18.24 -10.31 -8.24
C PRO A 154 -19.04 -10.74 -7.00
N ILE A 155 -19.59 -11.96 -6.97
CA ILE A 155 -20.32 -12.48 -5.78
C ILE A 155 -19.34 -12.68 -4.62
N ILE A 156 -18.15 -13.20 -4.93
CA ILE A 156 -17.06 -13.38 -3.98
C ILE A 156 -16.48 -12.01 -3.59
N ALA A 157 -16.39 -11.06 -4.54
CA ALA A 157 -15.92 -9.70 -4.30
C ALA A 157 -16.75 -8.94 -3.25
N SER A 158 -18.04 -9.24 -3.15
CA SER A 158 -18.94 -8.68 -2.13
C SER A 158 -18.70 -9.27 -0.74
N SER A 159 -17.76 -10.20 -0.56
CA SER A 159 -17.42 -10.69 0.77
C SER A 159 -16.53 -9.69 1.50
N LYS A 160 -17.02 -9.19 2.64
CA LYS A 160 -16.25 -8.29 3.51
C LYS A 160 -14.93 -8.89 3.96
N PHE A 161 -14.91 -10.21 4.16
CA PHE A 161 -13.71 -10.92 4.59
C PHE A 161 -12.58 -10.71 3.58
N ILE A 162 -12.89 -10.82 2.30
CA ILE A 162 -11.91 -10.74 1.23
C ILE A 162 -11.44 -9.29 1.06
N VAL A 163 -12.35 -8.32 1.08
CA VAL A 163 -12.00 -6.89 1.05
C VAL A 163 -11.14 -6.51 2.26
N SER A 164 -11.49 -6.97 3.46
CA SER A 164 -10.72 -6.74 4.68
C SER A 164 -9.32 -7.36 4.59
N SER A 165 -9.23 -8.62 4.18
CA SER A 165 -7.96 -9.33 4.01
C SER A 165 -7.04 -8.62 3.01
N LEU A 166 -7.60 -8.07 1.93
CA LEU A 166 -6.84 -7.28 0.94
C LEU A 166 -6.10 -6.11 1.60
N PHE A 167 -6.81 -5.31 2.41
CA PHE A 167 -6.22 -4.17 3.11
C PHE A 167 -5.22 -4.57 4.20
N ILE A 168 -5.50 -5.65 4.94
CA ILE A 168 -4.60 -6.16 5.98
C ILE A 168 -3.29 -6.67 5.36
N ILE A 169 -3.38 -7.45 4.28
CA ILE A 169 -2.21 -7.95 3.56
C ILE A 169 -1.42 -6.80 2.94
N TYR A 170 -2.11 -5.76 2.46
CA TYR A 170 -1.43 -4.55 1.98
C TYR A 170 -0.69 -3.81 3.11
N ALA A 171 -1.23 -3.79 4.33
CA ALA A 171 -0.60 -3.13 5.48
C ALA A 171 0.71 -3.80 5.94
N MET A 172 0.78 -5.14 5.92
CA MET A 172 1.90 -5.89 6.52
C MET A 172 3.29 -5.51 5.95
N PRO A 173 3.51 -5.45 4.62
CA PRO A 173 4.80 -5.08 4.08
C PRO A 173 5.22 -3.64 4.40
N HIS A 174 4.27 -2.71 4.51
CA HIS A 174 4.56 -1.32 4.85
C HIS A 174 5.09 -1.20 6.28
N PHE A 175 4.45 -1.86 7.24
CA PHE A 175 4.97 -1.94 8.61
C PHE A 175 6.33 -2.62 8.67
N TYR A 176 6.48 -3.73 7.97
CA TYR A 176 7.73 -4.49 7.96
C TYR A 176 8.90 -3.66 7.44
N TYR A 177 8.68 -2.98 6.30
CA TYR A 177 9.69 -2.12 5.70
C TYR A 177 10.00 -0.90 6.59
N ALA A 178 8.99 -0.29 7.22
CA ALA A 178 9.18 0.84 8.12
C ALA A 178 10.02 0.49 9.36
N ILE A 179 9.78 -0.69 9.96
CA ILE A 179 10.57 -1.16 11.12
C ILE A 179 12.04 -1.34 10.74
N GLN A 180 12.32 -1.96 9.60
CA GLN A 180 13.69 -2.21 9.19
C GLN A 180 14.46 -0.94 8.87
N VAL A 181 13.82 0.00 8.17
CA VAL A 181 14.39 1.30 7.85
C VAL A 181 14.77 2.03 9.14
N ASN A 182 13.90 2.03 10.17
CA ASN A 182 14.21 2.62 11.48
C ASN A 182 15.34 1.89 12.24
N ARG A 183 15.38 0.55 12.21
CA ARG A 183 16.44 -0.22 12.87
C ARG A 183 17.83 0.15 12.35
N VAL A 184 17.94 0.39 11.04
CA VAL A 184 19.23 0.77 10.44
C VAL A 184 19.63 2.21 10.81
N GLN A 185 18.69 3.14 11.03
CA GLN A 185 19.03 4.47 11.58
C GLN A 185 19.68 4.40 12.96
N VAL A 186 19.08 3.64 13.88
CA VAL A 186 19.54 3.53 15.27
C VAL A 186 20.96 2.97 15.32
N ASN A 187 21.28 1.98 14.47
CA ASN A 187 22.63 1.43 14.40
C ASN A 187 23.68 2.41 13.83
N ILE A 188 23.27 3.42 13.05
CA ILE A 188 24.18 4.44 12.50
C ILE A 188 24.38 5.59 13.49
N SER A 189 23.41 5.93 14.35
CA SER A 189 23.63 6.98 15.36
C SER A 189 24.43 6.51 16.58
N ASN A 190 24.49 5.20 16.83
CA ASN A 190 25.18 4.60 17.96
C ASN A 190 26.64 4.19 17.66
N ASN A 191 27.12 4.42 16.42
CA ASN A 191 28.50 4.22 15.97
C ASN A 191 29.09 5.56 15.53
#